data_AF-A0A202DXZ0-F1
#
_entry.id   AF-A0A202DXZ0-F1
#
_cell.length_a   1.000
_cell.length_b   1.000
_cell.length_c   1.000
_cell.angle_alpha   90.00
_cell.angle_beta   90.00
_cell.angle_gamma   90.00
#
_symmetry.space_group_name_H-M   'P 1'
#
loop_
_entity.id
_entity.type
_entity.pdbx_description
1 polymer ?
#
loop_
_entity_poly.entity_id
_entity_poly.type
_entity_poly.pdbx_seq_one_letter_code
_entity_poly.pdbx_strand_id
1 'polypeptide(L)'
;MHLQALLRDKQMAVPAAFPLRWQCYRPDGKLYKEAAGTIDEFGACGWKMETDPLDSTGIYRVDLTLPDKETVLGSTTFRMEAFVPDRMKVAFQAPLEVLRPGADCTVGLVGTHLFGGPAAERKATLRGQYVETTFA
;
A
#
# COMPACT_ATOMS: atom_id res chain seq x y z
N MET A 1 6.22 -7.71 -9.65
CA MET A 1 6.70 -6.55 -8.86
C MET A 1 7.87 -5.89 -9.56
N HIS A 2 7.92 -4.55 -9.60
CA HIS A 2 9.06 -3.80 -10.15
C HIS A 2 9.73 -3.00 -9.04
N LEU A 3 11.01 -3.24 -8.82
CA LEU A 3 11.85 -2.55 -7.83
C LEU A 3 12.89 -1.72 -8.58
N GLN A 4 13.14 -0.52 -8.08
CA GLN A 4 14.13 0.40 -8.63
C GLN A 4 14.92 1.03 -7.48
N ALA A 5 16.21 1.23 -7.69
CA ALA A 5 17.09 1.94 -6.77
C ALA A 5 17.92 2.96 -7.54
N LEU A 6 18.25 4.05 -6.86
CA LEU A 6 19.13 5.10 -7.36
C LEU A 6 20.27 5.28 -6.36
N LEU A 7 21.50 5.04 -6.80
CA LEU A 7 22.69 5.11 -5.96
C LEU A 7 23.41 6.44 -6.16
N ARG A 8 23.83 7.02 -5.05
CA ARG A 8 24.64 8.24 -5.00
C ARG A 8 25.75 8.08 -3.98
N ASP A 9 26.90 8.67 -4.27
CA ASP A 9 27.97 8.77 -3.29
C ASP A 9 27.69 9.88 -2.26
N LYS A 10 28.64 10.13 -1.36
CA LYS A 10 28.51 11.16 -0.31
C LYS A 10 28.43 12.59 -0.86
N GLN A 11 28.83 12.80 -2.12
CA GLN A 11 28.81 14.07 -2.82
C GLN A 11 27.59 14.20 -3.75
N MET A 12 26.64 13.27 -3.68
CA MET A 12 25.47 13.18 -4.55
C MET A 12 25.81 12.95 -6.04
N ALA A 13 27.01 12.45 -6.33
CA ALA A 13 27.42 12.06 -7.67
C ALA A 13 27.06 10.59 -7.96
N VAL A 14 27.05 10.24 -9.25
CA VAL A 14 26.86 8.84 -9.69
C VAL A 14 28.15 8.08 -9.38
N PRO A 15 28.11 7.02 -8.54
CA PRO A 15 29.30 6.23 -8.25
C PRO A 15 29.70 5.39 -9.46
N ALA A 16 30.95 4.90 -9.48
CA ALA A 16 31.38 3.91 -10.45
C ALA A 16 30.53 2.63 -10.35
N ALA A 17 30.33 1.93 -11.47
CA ALA A 17 29.57 0.68 -11.46
C ALA A 17 30.29 -0.42 -10.66
N PHE A 18 29.55 -1.09 -9.76
CA PHE A 18 30.03 -2.24 -9.00
C PHE A 18 28.92 -3.30 -8.84
N PRO A 19 29.28 -4.57 -8.58
CA PRO A 19 28.30 -5.62 -8.38
C PRO A 19 27.42 -5.37 -7.16
N LEU A 20 26.12 -5.56 -7.32
CA LEU A 20 25.10 -5.42 -6.30
C LEU A 20 24.30 -6.71 -6.17
N ARG A 21 23.59 -6.85 -5.07
CA ARG A 21 22.65 -7.95 -4.84
C ARG A 21 21.33 -7.43 -4.27
N TRP A 22 20.24 -7.82 -4.91
CA TRP A 22 18.89 -7.66 -4.38
C TRP A 22 18.53 -8.88 -3.54
N GLN A 23 17.93 -8.66 -2.37
CA GLN A 23 17.46 -9.72 -1.48
C GLN A 23 16.07 -9.37 -0.99
N CYS A 24 15.07 -10.17 -1.35
CA CYS A 24 13.72 -10.05 -0.84
C CYS A 24 13.48 -11.07 0.26
N TYR A 25 12.94 -10.64 1.39
CA TYR A 25 12.59 -11.47 2.54
C TYR A 25 11.07 -11.48 2.74
N ARG A 26 10.57 -12.67 3.06
CA ARG A 26 9.15 -12.91 3.39
C ARG A 26 8.79 -12.31 4.75
N PRO A 27 7.50 -12.26 5.10
CA PRO A 27 7.03 -11.83 6.42
C PRO A 27 7.58 -12.67 7.59
N ASP A 28 7.92 -13.94 7.34
CA ASP A 28 8.56 -14.83 8.32
C ASP A 28 10.08 -14.61 8.45
N GLY A 29 10.64 -13.63 7.74
CA GLY A 29 12.05 -13.28 7.74
C GLY A 29 12.93 -14.15 6.85
N LYS A 30 12.39 -15.17 6.18
CA LYS A 30 13.19 -16.03 5.29
C LYS A 30 13.44 -15.35 3.95
N LEU A 31 14.61 -15.62 3.37
CA LEU A 31 14.92 -15.18 2.01
C LEU A 31 13.90 -15.78 1.03
N TYR A 32 13.21 -14.91 0.30
CA TYR A 32 12.24 -15.25 -0.73
C TYR A 32 12.92 -15.45 -2.07
N LYS A 33 13.58 -14.39 -2.57
CA LYS A 33 14.25 -14.34 -3.87
C LYS A 33 15.45 -13.42 -3.78
N GLU A 34 16.47 -13.69 -4.59
CA GLU A 34 17.61 -12.80 -4.77
C GLU A 34 17.96 -12.65 -6.26
N ALA A 35 18.60 -11.54 -6.60
CA ALA A 35 19.08 -11.27 -7.95
C ALA A 35 20.38 -10.45 -7.90
N ALA A 36 21.28 -10.68 -8.86
CA ALA A 36 22.41 -9.80 -9.07
C ALA A 36 21.94 -8.50 -9.75
N GLY A 37 22.62 -7.39 -9.46
CA GLY A 37 22.38 -6.10 -10.08
C GLY A 37 23.68 -5.35 -10.35
N THR A 38 23.61 -4.36 -11.21
CA THR A 38 24.66 -3.36 -11.43
C THR A 38 23.96 -2.07 -11.84
N ILE A 39 24.53 -0.93 -11.46
CA ILE A 39 23.99 0.38 -11.85
C ILE A 39 24.30 0.72 -13.30
N ASP A 40 23.42 1.49 -13.93
CA ASP A 40 23.65 2.13 -15.21
C ASP A 40 24.45 3.44 -15.08
N GLU A 41 24.63 4.13 -16.21
CA GLU A 41 25.34 5.42 -16.28
C GLU A 41 24.69 6.56 -15.47
N PHE A 42 23.43 6.40 -15.05
CA PHE A 42 22.70 7.36 -14.20
C PHE A 42 22.69 6.94 -12.73
N GLY A 43 23.36 5.83 -12.39
CA GLY A 43 23.39 5.26 -11.05
C GLY A 43 22.12 4.51 -10.68
N ALA A 44 21.28 4.14 -11.64
CA ALA A 44 20.03 3.41 -11.40
C ALA A 44 20.21 1.91 -11.61
N CYS A 45 19.49 1.10 -10.83
CA CYS A 45 19.36 -0.33 -11.08
C CYS A 45 17.96 -0.82 -10.72
N GLY A 46 17.48 -1.81 -11.45
CA GLY A 46 16.14 -2.34 -11.29
C GLY A 46 16.09 -3.86 -11.19
N TRP A 47 15.04 -4.36 -10.56
CA TRP A 47 14.74 -5.78 -10.48
C TRP A 47 13.26 -6.03 -10.73
N LYS A 48 12.96 -6.82 -11.77
CA LYS A 48 11.62 -7.37 -12.00
C LYS A 48 11.51 -8.70 -11.26
N MET A 49 10.78 -8.70 -10.16
CA MET A 49 10.52 -9.89 -9.35
C MET A 49 9.10 -10.40 -9.65
N GLU A 50 9.01 -11.62 -10.16
CA GLU A 50 7.73 -12.32 -10.32
C GLU A 50 7.21 -12.77 -8.95
N THR A 51 5.88 -12.76 -8.77
CA THR A 51 5.18 -13.21 -7.55
C THR A 51 4.23 -14.35 -7.93
N ASP A 52 3.96 -15.25 -6.99
CA ASP A 52 3.08 -16.40 -7.17
C ASP A 52 1.77 -16.22 -6.37
N PRO A 53 0.61 -16.65 -6.89
CA PRO A 53 -0.65 -16.63 -6.14
C PRO A 53 -0.62 -17.37 -4.79
N LEU A 54 0.30 -18.32 -4.60
CA LEU A 54 0.49 -19.08 -3.35
C LEU A 54 1.49 -18.43 -2.39
N ASP A 55 2.08 -17.27 -2.75
CA ASP A 55 2.96 -16.54 -1.85
C ASP A 55 2.20 -16.11 -0.57
N SER A 56 2.89 -16.12 0.56
CA SER A 56 2.31 -15.68 1.84
C SER A 56 1.89 -14.22 1.79
N THR A 57 0.78 -13.89 2.44
CA THR A 57 0.41 -12.50 2.67
C THR A 57 1.25 -11.87 3.79
N GLY A 58 1.33 -10.53 3.80
CA GLY A 58 2.01 -9.73 4.81
C GLY A 58 3.06 -8.78 4.24
N ILE A 59 3.94 -8.29 5.12
CA ILE A 59 5.00 -7.33 4.79
C ILE A 59 6.26 -8.06 4.34
N TYR A 60 6.70 -7.79 3.11
CA TYR A 60 7.97 -8.23 2.57
C TYR A 60 9.00 -7.12 2.71
N ARG A 61 10.25 -7.49 2.97
CA ARG A 61 11.40 -6.56 2.99
C ARG A 61 12.25 -6.80 1.74
N VAL A 62 12.80 -5.74 1.17
CA VAL A 62 13.76 -5.83 0.08
C VAL A 62 14.99 -5.02 0.45
N ASP A 63 16.13 -5.68 0.46
CA ASP A 63 17.43 -5.08 0.72
C ASP A 63 18.25 -5.07 -0.59
N LEU A 64 18.96 -3.97 -0.82
CA LEU A 64 20.01 -3.86 -1.82
C LEU A 64 21.35 -3.86 -1.10
N THR A 65 22.18 -4.88 -1.36
CA THR A 65 23.42 -5.13 -0.63
C THR A 65 24.63 -5.16 -1.55
N LEU A 66 25.82 -5.00 -0.97
CA LEU A 66 27.06 -5.44 -1.60
C LEU A 66 27.08 -6.98 -1.71
N PRO A 67 27.99 -7.56 -2.52
CA PRO A 67 28.04 -9.02 -2.69
C PRO A 67 28.29 -9.83 -1.42
N ASP A 68 28.77 -9.17 -0.35
CA ASP A 68 28.98 -9.73 0.99
C ASP A 68 27.68 -10.06 1.75
N LYS A 69 26.51 -9.63 1.25
CA LYS A 69 25.17 -9.80 1.85
C LYS A 69 24.96 -9.11 3.21
N GLU A 70 26.00 -8.59 3.84
CA GLU A 70 25.94 -7.94 5.14
C GLU A 70 25.84 -6.42 5.01
N THR A 71 26.50 -5.84 3.99
CA THR A 71 26.49 -4.39 3.79
C THR A 71 25.25 -3.97 3.01
N VAL A 72 24.22 -3.53 3.74
CA VAL A 72 22.98 -2.98 3.17
C VAL A 72 23.19 -1.53 2.74
N LEU A 73 22.99 -1.25 1.45
CA LEU A 73 23.03 0.10 0.87
C LEU A 73 21.67 0.80 0.95
N GLY A 74 20.58 0.03 0.91
CA GLY A 74 19.22 0.55 1.02
C GLY A 74 18.22 -0.57 1.28
N SER A 75 17.11 -0.22 1.91
CA SER A 75 16.04 -1.16 2.23
C SER A 75 14.67 -0.51 2.01
N THR A 76 13.71 -1.31 1.61
CA THR A 76 12.30 -0.92 1.50
C THR A 76 11.40 -2.08 1.88
N THR A 77 10.11 -1.80 2.02
CA THR A 77 9.10 -2.83 2.28
C THR A 77 7.91 -2.67 1.36
N PHE A 78 7.22 -3.76 1.09
CA PHE A 78 5.94 -3.75 0.41
C PHE A 78 4.98 -4.75 1.04
N ARG A 79 3.68 -4.53 0.87
CA ARG A 79 2.64 -5.46 1.34
C ARG A 79 2.16 -6.33 0.19
N MET A 80 2.09 -7.63 0.44
CA MET A 80 1.44 -8.59 -0.45
C MET A 80 0.19 -9.09 0.27
N GLU A 81 -0.97 -8.83 -0.31
CA GLU A 81 -2.26 -9.18 0.29
C GLU A 81 -3.20 -9.71 -0.79
N ALA A 82 -4.16 -10.54 -0.39
CA ALA A 82 -5.27 -10.89 -1.26
C ALA A 82 -6.25 -9.72 -1.30
N PHE A 83 -6.21 -8.96 -2.40
CA PHE A 83 -7.10 -7.82 -2.58
C PHE A 83 -8.26 -8.18 -3.50
N VAL A 84 -9.48 -7.95 -3.01
CA VAL A 84 -10.69 -7.92 -3.85
C VAL A 84 -11.03 -6.45 -4.05
N PRO A 85 -10.91 -5.90 -5.28
CA PRO A 85 -11.21 -4.51 -5.52
C PRO A 85 -12.64 -4.16 -5.12
N ASP A 86 -12.79 -3.06 -4.39
CA ASP A 86 -14.08 -2.45 -4.18
C ASP A 86 -14.74 -2.18 -5.54
N ARG A 87 -16.05 -2.39 -5.61
CA ARG A 87 -16.84 -2.20 -6.84
C ARG A 87 -17.82 -1.05 -6.74
N MET A 88 -17.90 -0.43 -5.57
CA MET A 88 -18.85 0.63 -5.27
C MET A 88 -18.29 1.58 -4.23
N LYS A 89 -18.75 2.84 -4.28
CA LYS A 89 -18.54 3.86 -3.27
C LYS A 89 -19.88 4.22 -2.66
N VAL A 90 -19.89 4.48 -1.36
CA VAL A 90 -21.08 4.97 -0.63
C VAL A 90 -20.74 6.34 -0.05
N ALA A 91 -21.55 7.35 -0.38
CA ALA A 91 -21.50 8.67 0.22
C ALA A 91 -22.63 8.80 1.24
N PHE A 92 -22.30 9.25 2.45
CA PHE A 92 -23.25 9.49 3.52
C PHE A 92 -23.22 10.98 3.90
N GLN A 93 -24.39 11.58 4.02
CA GLN A 93 -24.56 12.97 4.42
C GLN A 93 -25.60 13.03 5.54
N ALA A 94 -25.20 13.58 6.69
CA ALA A 94 -26.12 13.92 7.77
C ALA A 94 -26.14 15.45 7.91
N PRO A 95 -27.34 16.09 7.89
CA PRO A 95 -27.46 17.55 7.90
C PRO A 95 -27.19 18.17 9.28
N LEU A 96 -27.22 17.39 10.36
CA LEU A 96 -27.04 17.86 11.73
C LEU A 96 -25.84 17.17 12.38
N GLU A 97 -24.92 17.96 12.93
CA GLU A 97 -23.80 17.45 13.74
C GLU A 97 -24.27 16.93 15.11
N VAL A 98 -25.34 17.53 15.65
CA VAL A 98 -25.95 17.14 16.92
C VAL A 98 -27.45 16.97 16.74
N LEU A 99 -27.95 15.79 17.10
CA LEU A 99 -29.38 15.50 17.16
C LEU A 99 -29.92 15.84 18.53
N ARG A 100 -30.89 16.76 18.58
CA ARG A 100 -31.59 17.10 19.81
C ARG A 100 -32.72 16.10 20.08
N PRO A 101 -33.07 15.85 21.35
CA PRO A 101 -34.24 15.05 21.69
C PRO A 101 -35.50 15.56 20.98
N GLY A 102 -36.24 14.66 20.34
CA GLY A 102 -37.47 14.97 19.63
C GLY A 102 -37.29 15.58 18.24
N ALA A 103 -36.06 15.75 17.75
CA ALA A 103 -35.80 16.18 16.38
C ALA A 103 -35.77 14.98 15.42
N ASP A 104 -36.45 15.11 14.27
CA ASP A 104 -36.30 14.16 13.18
C ASP A 104 -34.94 14.34 12.48
N CYS A 105 -34.29 13.22 12.15
CA CYS A 105 -33.05 13.20 11.38
C CYS A 105 -33.31 12.59 10.01
N THR A 106 -33.18 13.38 8.96
CA THR A 106 -33.12 12.85 7.59
C THR A 106 -31.65 12.77 7.16
N VAL A 107 -31.21 11.59 6.73
CA VAL A 107 -29.84 11.38 6.22
C VAL A 107 -29.87 10.99 4.75
N GLY A 108 -28.89 11.47 3.99
CA GLY A 108 -28.67 11.11 2.60
C GLY A 108 -27.68 9.96 2.48
N LEU A 109 -28.05 8.93 1.71
CA LEU A 109 -27.15 7.83 1.36
C LEU A 109 -27.15 7.65 -0.16
N VAL A 110 -25.98 7.75 -0.78
CA VAL A 110 -25.82 7.60 -2.23
C VAL A 110 -24.78 6.53 -2.52
N GLY A 111 -25.21 5.43 -3.13
CA GLY A 111 -24.33 4.37 -3.64
C GLY A 111 -24.05 4.57 -5.13
N THR A 112 -22.78 4.49 -5.53
CA THR A 112 -22.36 4.58 -6.95
C THR A 112 -21.39 3.45 -7.26
N HIS A 113 -21.51 2.83 -8.42
CA HIS A 113 -20.51 1.87 -8.88
C HIS A 113 -19.21 2.59 -9.26
N LEU A 114 -18.05 2.03 -8.93
CA LEU A 114 -16.75 2.67 -9.24
C LEU A 114 -16.46 2.72 -10.74
N PHE A 115 -17.21 1.98 -11.55
CA PHE A 115 -17.18 1.99 -13.02
C PHE A 115 -18.37 2.76 -13.65
N GLY A 116 -19.16 3.48 -12.83
CA GLY A 116 -20.25 4.33 -13.28
C GLY A 116 -21.66 3.75 -13.06
N GLY A 117 -22.64 4.64 -12.98
CA GLY A 117 -24.05 4.32 -12.71
C GLY A 117 -24.39 4.22 -11.21
N PRO A 118 -25.66 4.44 -10.85
CA PRO A 118 -26.11 4.30 -9.47
C PRO A 118 -26.03 2.84 -9.03
N ALA A 119 -25.68 2.61 -7.76
CA ALA A 119 -25.76 1.29 -7.14
C ALA A 119 -27.22 0.95 -6.74
N ALA A 120 -28.13 1.02 -7.72
CA ALA A 120 -29.55 0.78 -7.53
C ALA A 120 -29.82 -0.67 -7.05
N GLU A 121 -30.91 -0.84 -6.31
CA GLU A 121 -31.39 -2.14 -5.80
C GLU A 121 -30.40 -2.90 -4.89
N ARG A 122 -29.35 -2.23 -4.41
CA ARG A 122 -28.43 -2.79 -3.43
C ARG A 122 -28.96 -2.59 -2.01
N LYS A 123 -28.81 -3.62 -1.20
CA LYS A 123 -29.11 -3.54 0.23
C LYS A 123 -28.16 -2.55 0.89
N ALA A 124 -28.73 -1.60 1.62
CA ALA A 124 -28.00 -0.68 2.47
C ALA A 124 -28.40 -0.93 3.93
N THR A 125 -27.41 -0.87 4.82
CA THR A 125 -27.62 -0.99 6.27
C THR A 125 -27.07 0.26 6.93
N LEU A 126 -27.93 1.03 7.59
CA LEU A 126 -27.54 2.17 8.41
C LEU A 126 -27.51 1.73 9.88
N ARG A 127 -26.49 2.15 10.62
CA ARG A 127 -26.41 1.97 12.08
C ARG A 127 -26.16 3.32 12.72
N GLY A 128 -26.87 3.60 13.81
CA GLY A 128 -26.70 4.78 14.63
C GLY A 128 -26.54 4.39 16.09
N GLN A 129 -25.81 5.21 16.85
CA GLN A 129 -25.63 5.07 18.29
C GLN A 129 -25.80 6.43 18.95
N TYR A 130 -26.48 6.46 20.10
CA TYR A 130 -26.51 7.63 20.97
C TYR A 130 -25.24 7.68 21.82
N VAL A 131 -24.58 8.82 21.82
CA VAL A 131 -23.41 9.11 22.66
C VAL A 131 -23.76 10.34 23.49
N GLU A 132 -23.47 10.30 24.80
CA GLU A 132 -23.69 11.45 25.68
C GLU A 132 -22.87 12.65 25.17
N THR A 133 -23.53 13.81 25.06
CA THR A 133 -22.88 15.06 24.66
C THR A 133 -23.48 16.23 25.44
N THR A 134 -22.67 17.25 25.72
CA THR A 134 -23.15 18.45 26.42
C THR A 134 -23.79 19.39 25.40
N PHE A 135 -25.06 19.73 25.60
CA PHE A 135 -25.72 20.77 24.82
C PHE A 135 -25.23 22.14 25.34
N ALA A 136 -24.49 22.89 24.52
CA ALA A 136 -24.17 24.29 24.78
C ALA A 136 -25.35 25.20 24.43
#